data_AF-A0A0P0Y7T6-F1
#
_entry.id   AF-A0A0P0Y7T6-F1
#
_cell.length_a   1.000
_cell.length_b   1.000
_cell.length_c   1.000
_cell.angle_alpha   90.00
_cell.angle_beta   90.00
_cell.angle_gamma   90.00
#
_symmetry.space_group_name_H-M   'P 1'
#
loop_
_entity.id
_entity.type
_entity.pdbx_description
1 polymer ?
#
loop_
_entity_poly.entity_id
_entity_poly.type
_entity_poly.pdbx_seq_one_letter_code
_entity_poly.pdbx_strand_id
1 'polypeptide(L)'
;MKRRKTLNRAASSSSDEPGLGRWTCYHGEEEEEEEKPWLPPADKSSESIREYVAEAARRLPLEEIPEIVDCVGAVGYCFGLADPVTNIILNAVAHLAAGGAEDLPPPPKKRTRRTYSRGWGYISLNSFCGLLAFMKVQARHYLYLASYDLLLAIELVHHDRRRCLPRPSLLPDDGRMKIALRIAAVQADHPAPDKLVQTMTAQYPSHLLSPIMDKLRGSELLTSHHP
;
A
#
# COMPACT_ATOMS: atom_id res chain seq x y z
N MET A 1 2.64 -18.69 -88.59
CA MET A 1 3.31 -19.06 -87.33
C MET A 1 3.36 -17.87 -86.38
N LYS A 2 2.52 -17.84 -85.34
CA LYS A 2 2.79 -17.25 -84.01
C LYS A 2 1.56 -17.48 -83.12
N ARG A 3 1.67 -18.49 -82.25
CA ARG A 3 0.71 -18.80 -81.17
C ARG A 3 0.84 -17.71 -80.08
N ARG A 4 -0.28 -17.16 -79.59
CA ARG A 4 -0.34 -16.49 -78.29
C ARG A 4 -1.43 -17.13 -77.45
N LYS A 5 -1.01 -17.52 -76.24
CA LYS A 5 -1.68 -18.33 -75.23
C LYS A 5 -2.94 -17.65 -74.69
N THR A 6 -4.02 -18.42 -74.64
CA THR A 6 -5.15 -18.26 -73.72
C THR A 6 -4.68 -18.60 -72.30
N LEU A 7 -4.91 -17.70 -71.34
CA LEU A 7 -4.78 -17.99 -69.91
C LEU A 7 -6.19 -18.10 -69.31
N ASN A 8 -6.55 -19.32 -68.93
CA ASN A 8 -7.70 -19.61 -68.08
C ASN A 8 -7.40 -19.11 -66.66
N ARG A 9 -8.35 -18.41 -66.03
CA ARG A 9 -8.36 -18.19 -64.59
C ARG A 9 -9.76 -18.50 -64.06
N ALA A 10 -9.86 -19.67 -63.44
CA ALA A 10 -10.96 -20.09 -62.60
C ALA A 10 -10.62 -19.78 -61.13
N ALA A 11 -11.67 -19.81 -60.29
CA ALA A 11 -11.70 -19.63 -58.84
C ALA A 11 -11.57 -18.17 -58.34
N SER A 12 -12.37 -17.68 -57.40
CA SER A 12 -13.49 -18.23 -56.62
C SER A 12 -14.14 -17.06 -55.89
N SER A 13 -15.45 -17.15 -55.65
CA SER A 13 -16.27 -16.18 -54.93
C SER A 13 -15.73 -15.86 -53.53
N SER A 14 -15.47 -14.59 -53.24
CA SER A 14 -15.40 -14.08 -51.86
C SER A 14 -16.75 -13.42 -51.53
N SER A 15 -17.55 -14.12 -50.73
CA SER A 15 -18.70 -13.58 -50.04
C SER A 15 -18.23 -12.72 -48.86
N ASP A 16 -18.67 -11.46 -48.84
CA ASP A 16 -18.51 -10.54 -47.72
C ASP A 16 -19.34 -11.01 -46.52
N GLU A 17 -18.67 -11.35 -45.41
CA GLU A 17 -19.26 -11.56 -44.09
C GLU A 17 -18.58 -10.58 -43.11
N PRO A 18 -19.32 -9.76 -42.34
CA PRO A 18 -18.76 -8.88 -41.32
C PRO A 18 -18.48 -9.69 -40.05
N GLY A 19 -17.46 -10.55 -40.11
CA GLY A 19 -17.13 -11.52 -39.06
C GLY A 19 -16.08 -11.02 -38.06
N LEU A 20 -16.56 -10.51 -36.93
CA LEU A 20 -15.99 -10.58 -35.57
C LEU A 20 -14.45 -10.44 -35.40
N GLY A 21 -14.03 -9.30 -34.85
CA GLY A 21 -12.69 -9.09 -34.32
C GLY A 21 -12.32 -10.16 -33.29
N ARG A 22 -11.32 -10.98 -33.61
CA ARG A 22 -10.77 -12.01 -32.73
C ARG A 22 -9.85 -11.36 -31.70
N TRP A 23 -10.26 -11.37 -30.44
CA TRP A 23 -9.38 -11.04 -29.33
C TRP A 23 -8.44 -12.24 -29.13
N THR A 24 -7.23 -12.15 -29.66
CA THR A 24 -6.17 -13.10 -29.32
C THR A 24 -5.37 -12.52 -28.18
N CYS A 25 -5.21 -13.28 -27.10
CA CYS A 25 -4.21 -13.00 -26.08
C CYS A 25 -2.87 -12.80 -26.81
N TYR A 26 -2.24 -11.64 -26.66
CA TYR A 26 -0.88 -11.41 -27.14
C TYR A 26 0.03 -12.36 -26.35
N HIS A 27 0.32 -13.51 -26.92
CA HIS A 27 1.47 -14.32 -26.55
C HIS A 27 2.63 -13.75 -27.37
N GLY A 28 3.17 -12.62 -26.91
CA GLY A 28 4.49 -12.22 -27.37
C GLY A 28 5.43 -13.39 -27.14
N GLU A 29 6.34 -13.62 -28.07
CA GLU A 29 7.51 -14.45 -27.82
C GLU A 29 8.27 -13.74 -26.69
N GLU A 30 7.90 -14.07 -25.45
CA GLU A 30 8.67 -13.75 -24.26
C GLU A 30 9.96 -14.55 -24.44
N GLU A 31 10.95 -13.93 -25.08
CA GLU A 31 12.34 -14.26 -24.82
C GLU A 31 12.45 -14.43 -23.31
N GLU A 32 12.97 -15.58 -22.88
CA GLU A 32 13.17 -15.97 -21.48
C GLU A 32 14.20 -15.06 -20.77
N GLU A 33 14.02 -13.74 -20.84
CA GLU A 33 14.46 -12.86 -19.77
C GLU A 33 13.56 -13.21 -18.58
N GLU A 34 14.14 -13.81 -17.53
CA GLU A 34 13.51 -13.82 -16.21
C GLU A 34 12.97 -12.41 -15.94
N GLU A 35 11.66 -12.20 -16.14
CA GLU A 35 11.02 -10.90 -15.90
C GLU A 35 11.17 -10.63 -14.41
N LYS A 36 12.25 -9.92 -14.09
CA LYS A 36 12.56 -9.50 -12.73
C LYS A 36 11.36 -8.64 -12.31
N PRO A 37 10.55 -9.08 -11.33
CA PRO A 37 9.28 -8.43 -11.04
C PRO A 37 9.50 -6.93 -10.92
N TRP A 38 8.77 -6.13 -11.69
CA TRP A 38 8.93 -4.68 -11.66
C TRP A 38 8.89 -4.22 -10.19
N LEU A 39 10.03 -3.69 -9.74
CA LEU A 39 10.21 -3.11 -8.43
C LEU A 39 10.39 -1.61 -8.65
N PRO A 40 9.55 -0.76 -8.03
CA PRO A 40 9.81 0.67 -8.07
C PRO A 40 11.20 0.94 -7.50
N PRO A 41 11.86 2.06 -7.88
CA PRO A 41 13.15 2.44 -7.31
C PRO A 41 13.06 2.46 -5.78
N ALA A 42 13.59 1.39 -5.17
CA ALA A 42 13.41 1.13 -3.76
C ALA A 42 14.19 2.15 -2.93
N ASP A 43 15.27 2.69 -3.48
CA ASP A 43 16.11 3.74 -2.89
C ASP A 43 15.30 5.02 -2.65
N LYS A 44 14.71 5.60 -3.69
CA LYS A 44 13.94 6.85 -3.59
C LYS A 44 12.69 6.69 -2.72
N SER A 45 12.00 5.56 -2.88
CA SER A 45 10.78 5.29 -2.10
C SER A 45 11.12 5.12 -0.61
N SER A 46 12.20 4.40 -0.28
CA SER A 46 12.64 4.22 1.10
C SER A 46 13.15 5.52 1.71
N GLU A 47 13.81 6.38 0.95
CA GLU A 47 14.21 7.72 1.39
C GLU A 47 13.00 8.58 1.77
N SER A 48 11.98 8.66 0.91
CA SER A 48 10.74 9.38 1.24
C SER A 48 10.04 8.79 2.48
N ILE A 49 10.05 7.46 2.64
CA ILE A 49 9.49 6.84 3.85
C ILE A 49 10.31 7.21 5.10
N ARG A 50 11.64 7.30 5.01
CA ARG A 50 12.47 7.76 6.13
C ARG A 50 12.10 9.17 6.57
N GLU A 51 11.73 10.04 5.64
CA GLU A 51 11.26 11.39 5.96
C GLU A 51 9.93 11.34 6.74
N TYR A 52 8.99 10.47 6.35
CA TYR A 52 7.76 10.28 7.12
C TYR A 52 8.02 9.74 8.54
N VAL A 53 8.94 8.79 8.69
CA VAL A 53 9.36 8.29 10.02
C VAL A 53 10.00 9.40 10.84
N ALA A 54 10.85 10.21 10.21
CA ALA A 54 11.49 11.34 10.86
C ALA A 54 10.51 12.43 11.30
N GLU A 55 9.47 12.66 10.53
CA GLU A 55 8.39 13.60 10.82
C GLU A 55 7.47 13.07 11.92
N ALA A 56 7.08 11.79 11.87
CA ALA A 56 6.34 11.14 12.95
C ALA A 56 7.10 11.24 14.29
N ALA A 57 8.38 10.87 14.30
CA ALA A 57 9.23 10.98 15.47
C ALA A 57 9.42 12.41 15.97
N ARG A 58 9.34 13.43 15.09
CA ARG A 58 9.40 14.84 15.47
C ARG A 58 8.12 15.31 16.15
N ARG A 59 6.96 14.76 15.78
CA ARG A 59 5.65 15.09 16.34
C ARG A 59 5.38 14.40 17.68
N LEU A 60 6.01 13.26 17.95
CA LEU A 60 5.78 12.50 19.18
C LEU A 60 6.45 13.15 20.41
N PRO A 61 5.84 13.04 21.60
CA PRO A 61 6.38 13.60 22.85
C PRO A 61 7.53 12.73 23.39
N LEU A 62 8.63 12.62 22.65
CA LEU A 62 9.75 11.72 23.00
C LEU A 62 10.52 12.14 24.26
N GLU A 63 10.37 13.39 24.71
CA GLU A 63 10.93 13.87 25.97
C GLU A 63 10.09 13.41 27.17
N GLU A 64 8.76 13.38 27.02
CA GLU A 64 7.82 12.96 28.07
C GLU A 64 7.71 11.42 28.11
N ILE A 65 7.74 10.77 26.94
CA ILE A 65 7.55 9.32 26.77
C ILE A 65 8.60 8.77 25.79
N PRO A 66 9.85 8.57 26.23
CA PRO A 66 10.94 8.17 25.36
C PRO A 66 10.77 6.77 24.74
N GLU A 67 9.97 5.89 25.35
CA GLU A 67 9.70 4.52 24.89
C GLU A 67 8.97 4.50 23.53
N ILE A 68 8.26 5.58 23.16
CA ILE A 68 7.58 5.64 21.86
C ILE A 68 8.58 5.51 20.71
N VAL A 69 9.80 6.01 20.87
CA VAL A 69 10.81 5.93 19.79
C VAL A 69 11.20 4.48 19.46
N ASP A 70 11.14 3.60 20.46
CA ASP A 70 11.36 2.15 20.30
C ASP A 70 10.22 1.56 19.46
N CYS A 71 8.98 1.92 19.80
CA CYS A 71 7.79 1.48 19.08
C CYS A 71 7.79 1.98 17.63
N VAL A 72 8.23 3.22 17.36
CA VAL A 72 8.39 3.74 15.99
C VAL A 72 9.38 2.89 15.20
N GLY A 73 10.52 2.53 15.79
CA GLY A 73 11.54 1.73 15.12
C GLY A 73 11.12 0.28 14.86
N ALA A 74 10.27 -0.28 15.71
CA ALA A 74 9.88 -1.68 15.65
C ALA A 74 8.58 -1.94 14.87
N VAL A 75 7.58 -1.06 15.01
CA VAL A 75 6.24 -1.28 14.46
C VAL A 75 5.61 -0.02 13.85
N GLY A 76 6.36 1.08 13.78
CA GLY A 76 5.92 2.34 13.16
C GLY A 76 5.89 2.26 11.64
N TYR A 77 5.11 1.34 11.08
CA TYR A 77 4.97 1.18 9.64
C TYR A 77 4.07 2.26 9.02
N CYS A 78 4.41 2.70 7.80
CA CYS A 78 3.69 3.78 7.13
C CYS A 78 2.46 3.33 6.32
N PHE A 79 2.29 2.03 6.10
CA PHE A 79 1.07 1.49 5.48
C PHE A 79 -0.08 1.40 6.48
N GLY A 80 -1.30 1.55 5.97
CA GLY A 80 -2.52 1.65 6.75
C GLY A 80 -3.60 2.39 5.97
N LEU A 81 -4.63 2.85 6.66
CA LEU A 81 -5.78 3.54 6.04
C LEU A 81 -5.70 5.08 6.14
N ALA A 82 -4.73 5.62 6.89
CA ALA A 82 -4.48 7.06 6.99
C ALA A 82 -3.28 7.48 6.10
N ASP A 83 -2.87 8.75 6.21
CA ASP A 83 -1.62 9.20 5.60
C ASP A 83 -0.40 8.53 6.26
N PRO A 84 0.77 8.49 5.57
CA PRO A 84 1.94 7.77 6.07
C PRO A 84 2.39 8.17 7.47
N VAL A 85 2.35 9.46 7.82
CA VAL A 85 2.81 9.94 9.14
C VAL A 85 1.82 9.53 10.21
N THR A 86 0.53 9.71 9.96
CA THR A 86 -0.53 9.28 10.88
C THR A 86 -0.51 7.78 11.14
N ASN A 87 -0.27 6.94 10.11
CA ASN A 87 -0.15 5.49 10.30
C ASN A 87 1.03 5.12 11.22
N ILE A 88 2.19 5.77 11.04
CA ILE A 88 3.38 5.53 11.89
C ILE A 88 3.07 5.89 13.35
N ILE A 89 2.47 7.06 13.58
CA ILE A 89 2.12 7.54 14.93
C ILE A 89 1.11 6.58 15.58
N LEU A 90 0.02 6.24 14.87
CA LEU A 90 -1.02 5.35 15.38
C LEU A 90 -0.47 3.97 15.74
N ASN A 91 0.33 3.36 14.85
CA ASN A 91 0.90 2.04 15.10
C ASN A 91 1.84 2.05 16.31
N ALA A 92 2.70 3.06 16.42
CA ALA A 92 3.63 3.18 17.55
C ALA A 92 2.90 3.41 18.88
N VAL A 93 1.93 4.33 18.92
CA VAL A 93 1.15 4.63 20.13
C VAL A 93 0.28 3.44 20.54
N ALA A 94 -0.38 2.78 19.58
CA ALA A 94 -1.20 1.60 19.87
C ALA A 94 -0.36 0.46 20.45
N HIS A 95 0.85 0.25 19.93
CA HIS A 95 1.76 -0.76 20.45
C HIS A 95 2.26 -0.44 21.86
N LEU A 96 2.63 0.82 22.12
CA LEU A 96 3.01 1.25 23.46
C LEU A 96 1.85 1.08 24.45
N ALA A 97 0.63 1.52 24.08
CA ALA A 97 -0.56 1.42 24.92
C ALA A 97 -0.93 -0.03 25.24
N ALA A 98 -0.58 -0.98 24.37
CA ALA A 98 -0.75 -2.41 24.59
C ALA A 98 0.35 -3.06 25.45
N GLY A 99 1.27 -2.27 26.02
CA GLY A 99 2.42 -2.76 26.80
C GLY A 99 3.57 -3.31 25.94
N GLY A 100 3.50 -3.16 24.61
CA GLY A 100 4.45 -3.79 23.68
C GLY A 100 5.88 -3.26 23.77
N ALA A 101 6.11 -2.15 24.47
CA ALA A 101 7.47 -1.66 24.72
C ALA A 101 8.32 -2.64 25.54
N GLU A 102 7.69 -3.50 26.36
CA GLU A 102 8.40 -4.53 27.13
C GLU A 102 8.82 -5.74 26.27
N ASP A 103 8.12 -5.98 25.15
CA ASP A 103 8.43 -7.05 24.20
C ASP A 103 9.62 -6.69 23.28
N LEU A 104 10.04 -5.42 23.28
CA LEU A 104 11.12 -4.94 22.43
C LEU A 104 12.51 -5.22 23.03
N PRO A 105 13.55 -5.36 22.18
CA PRO A 105 14.92 -5.47 22.66
C PRO A 105 15.28 -4.30 23.58
N PRO A 106 16.13 -4.52 24.60
CA PRO A 106 16.50 -3.47 25.52
C PRO A 106 17.06 -2.25 24.78
N PRO A 107 16.63 -1.04 25.15
CA PRO A 107 17.01 0.16 24.43
C PRO A 107 18.53 0.39 24.52
N PRO A 108 19.13 1.06 23.54
CA PRO A 108 20.47 1.59 23.69
C PRO A 108 20.50 2.57 24.87
N LYS A 109 21.64 2.65 25.55
CA LYS A 109 21.85 3.50 26.76
C LYS A 109 21.43 4.97 26.57
N LYS A 110 21.35 5.46 25.33
CA LYS A 110 20.88 6.80 24.99
C LYS A 110 19.79 6.73 23.93
N ARG A 111 18.54 6.95 24.37
CA ARG A 111 17.39 7.20 23.49
C ARG A 111 17.45 8.63 22.97
N THR A 112 18.24 8.85 21.92
CA THR A 112 18.23 10.12 21.18
C THR A 112 17.70 9.90 19.79
N ARG A 113 17.01 10.89 19.22
CA ARG A 113 16.54 10.86 17.82
C ARG A 113 17.65 10.47 16.85
N ARG A 114 18.88 10.94 17.09
CA ARG A 114 20.06 10.60 16.30
C ARG A 114 20.49 9.14 16.41
N THR A 115 20.29 8.51 17.57
CA THR A 115 20.57 7.08 17.76
C THR A 115 19.60 6.24 16.90
N TYR A 116 18.32 6.63 16.88
CA TYR A 116 17.26 5.88 16.20
C TYR A 116 17.17 6.14 14.70
N SER A 117 17.63 7.30 14.22
CA SER A 117 17.64 7.60 12.78
C SER A 117 18.44 6.57 11.96
N ARG A 118 19.36 5.85 12.61
CA ARG A 118 20.09 4.74 12.00
C ARG A 118 19.24 3.48 11.85
N GLY A 119 18.34 3.21 12.78
CA GLY A 119 17.36 2.11 12.73
C GLY A 119 16.20 2.38 11.76
N TRP A 120 15.92 3.65 11.43
CA TRP A 120 14.82 4.00 10.53
C TRP A 120 14.99 3.45 9.10
N GLY A 121 16.21 3.13 8.67
CA GLY A 121 16.40 2.48 7.36
C GLY A 121 15.67 1.13 7.25
N TYR A 122 15.65 0.35 8.34
CA TYR A 122 15.01 -0.96 8.38
C TYR A 122 13.48 -0.83 8.33
N ILE A 123 12.89 -0.01 9.21
CA ILE A 123 11.42 0.20 9.22
C ILE A 123 10.94 0.83 7.90
N SER A 124 11.74 1.68 7.25
CA SER A 124 11.38 2.28 5.96
C SER A 124 11.37 1.26 4.83
N LEU A 125 12.38 0.38 4.76
CA LEU A 125 12.41 -0.70 3.77
C LEU A 125 11.24 -1.68 3.98
N ASN A 126 11.00 -2.11 5.21
CA ASN A 126 9.90 -3.03 5.48
C ASN A 126 8.53 -2.38 5.25
N SER A 127 8.39 -1.09 5.55
CA SER A 127 7.18 -0.33 5.19
C SER A 127 6.96 -0.29 3.68
N PHE A 128 8.03 -0.13 2.89
CA PHE A 128 7.95 -0.20 1.43
C PHE A 128 7.49 -1.58 0.95
N CYS A 129 8.05 -2.66 1.51
CA CYS A 129 7.62 -4.03 1.23
C CYS A 129 6.14 -4.26 1.58
N GLY A 130 5.69 -3.78 2.73
CA GLY A 130 4.29 -3.85 3.15
C GLY A 130 3.35 -3.05 2.23
N LEU A 131 3.73 -1.83 1.87
CA LEU A 131 2.99 -1.01 0.89
C LEU A 131 2.87 -1.72 -0.46
N LEU A 132 3.96 -2.28 -0.99
CA LEU A 132 3.94 -3.03 -2.24
C LEU A 132 2.99 -4.23 -2.17
N ALA A 133 3.04 -4.98 -1.07
CA ALA A 133 2.16 -6.12 -0.86
C ALA A 133 0.69 -5.70 -0.79
N PHE A 134 0.38 -4.66 -0.02
CA PHE A 134 -0.96 -4.08 0.07
C PHE A 134 -1.48 -3.65 -1.31
N MET A 135 -0.69 -2.87 -2.04
CA MET A 135 -1.06 -2.34 -3.35
C MET A 135 -1.23 -3.45 -4.40
N LYS A 136 -0.43 -4.52 -4.35
CA LYS A 136 -0.61 -5.70 -5.23
C LYS A 136 -1.95 -6.39 -4.99
N VAL A 137 -2.37 -6.53 -3.72
CA VAL A 137 -3.68 -7.10 -3.39
C VAL A 137 -4.80 -6.20 -3.90
N GLN A 138 -4.70 -4.89 -3.68
CA GLN A 138 -5.66 -3.91 -4.18
C GLN A 138 -5.74 -3.92 -5.72
N ALA A 139 -4.61 -3.88 -6.41
CA ALA A 139 -4.56 -3.89 -7.87
C ALA A 139 -5.22 -5.15 -8.47
N ARG A 140 -4.93 -6.33 -7.91
CA ARG A 140 -5.59 -7.58 -8.30
C ARG A 140 -7.10 -7.52 -8.09
N HIS A 141 -7.56 -6.88 -7.02
CA HIS A 141 -8.98 -6.73 -6.75
C HIS A 141 -9.68 -5.87 -7.81
N TYR A 142 -9.14 -4.71 -8.15
CA TYR A 142 -9.72 -3.85 -9.18
C TYR A 142 -9.69 -4.49 -10.57
N LEU A 143 -8.62 -5.20 -10.90
CA LEU A 143 -8.54 -5.99 -12.14
C LEU A 143 -9.65 -7.05 -12.19
N TYR A 144 -9.86 -7.78 -11.10
CA TYR A 144 -10.94 -8.77 -11.03
C TYR A 144 -12.33 -8.13 -11.19
N LEU A 145 -12.60 -7.02 -10.49
CA LEU A 145 -13.87 -6.29 -10.61
C LEU A 145 -14.12 -5.78 -12.04
N ALA A 146 -13.06 -5.37 -12.73
CA ALA A 146 -13.12 -4.89 -14.10
C ALA A 146 -13.16 -6.02 -15.15
N SER A 147 -13.34 -7.29 -14.75
CA SER A 147 -13.23 -8.44 -15.66
C SER A 147 -11.91 -8.44 -16.46
N TYR A 148 -10.84 -8.02 -15.79
CA TYR A 148 -9.48 -7.85 -16.32
C TYR A 148 -9.33 -6.77 -17.41
N ASP A 149 -10.31 -5.88 -17.55
CA ASP A 149 -10.15 -4.64 -18.30
C ASP A 149 -9.31 -3.64 -17.48
N LEU A 150 -8.08 -3.39 -17.94
CA LEU A 150 -7.14 -2.52 -17.24
C LEU A 150 -7.61 -1.06 -17.16
N LEU A 151 -8.23 -0.54 -18.22
CA LEU A 151 -8.69 0.85 -18.26
C LEU A 151 -9.85 1.03 -17.29
N LEU A 152 -10.82 0.10 -17.31
CA LEU A 152 -11.92 0.10 -16.36
C LEU A 152 -11.43 -0.08 -14.92
N ALA A 153 -10.42 -0.92 -14.67
CA ALA A 153 -9.82 -1.05 -13.34
C ALA A 153 -9.21 0.26 -12.83
N ILE A 154 -8.48 0.98 -13.69
CA ILE A 154 -7.92 2.30 -13.38
C ILE A 154 -9.03 3.32 -13.11
N GLU A 155 -10.09 3.32 -13.92
CA GLU A 155 -11.26 4.18 -13.71
C GLU A 155 -11.96 3.89 -12.38
N LEU A 156 -12.13 2.62 -12.00
CA LEU A 156 -12.68 2.21 -10.71
C LEU A 156 -11.82 2.72 -9.55
N VAL A 157 -10.49 2.57 -9.62
CA VAL A 157 -9.56 3.12 -8.63
C VAL A 157 -9.74 4.64 -8.51
N HIS A 158 -9.78 5.36 -9.62
CA HIS A 158 -9.95 6.82 -9.59
C HIS A 158 -11.32 7.23 -9.05
N HIS A 159 -12.36 6.50 -9.40
CA HIS A 159 -13.71 6.74 -8.92
C HIS A 159 -13.79 6.54 -7.41
N ASP A 160 -13.22 5.46 -6.87
CA ASP A 160 -13.22 5.20 -5.44
C ASP A 160 -12.35 6.20 -4.66
N ARG A 161 -11.20 6.61 -5.22
CA ARG A 161 -10.35 7.65 -4.62
C ARG A 161 -10.98 9.04 -4.60
N ARG A 162 -11.88 9.35 -5.54
CA ARG A 162 -12.58 10.65 -5.61
C ARG A 162 -13.79 10.75 -4.68
N ARG A 163 -14.24 9.64 -4.08
CA ARG A 163 -15.36 9.63 -3.13
C ARG A 163 -14.90 10.13 -1.76
N CYS A 164 -15.05 11.44 -1.52
CA CYS A 164 -14.74 12.12 -0.24
C CYS A 164 -15.67 11.76 0.95
N LEU A 165 -16.60 10.81 0.82
CA LEU A 165 -17.57 10.48 1.87
C LEU A 165 -17.59 8.96 2.09
N PRO A 166 -17.64 8.49 3.35
CA PRO A 166 -17.86 7.09 3.63
C PRO A 166 -19.32 6.80 3.32
N ARG A 167 -19.63 6.44 2.07
CA ARG A 167 -20.76 5.54 1.86
C ARG A 167 -20.36 4.20 2.49
N PRO A 168 -21.31 3.42 3.02
CA PRO A 168 -21.10 1.98 3.15
C PRO A 168 -20.57 1.54 1.78
N SER A 169 -19.38 0.96 1.75
CA SER A 169 -18.83 0.37 0.54
C SER A 169 -19.99 -0.42 -0.09
N LEU A 170 -20.31 -0.14 -1.37
CA LEU A 170 -21.53 -0.67 -2.01
C LEU A 170 -21.59 -2.20 -1.95
N LEU A 171 -20.47 -2.83 -1.62
CA LEU A 171 -20.34 -4.16 -1.08
C LEU A 171 -19.55 -4.05 0.24
N PRO A 172 -19.89 -4.77 1.33
CA PRO A 172 -18.94 -4.96 2.42
C PRO A 172 -17.61 -5.38 1.79
N ASP A 173 -16.49 -4.84 2.26
CA ASP A 173 -15.17 -5.21 1.74
C ASP A 173 -14.87 -6.73 1.91
N ASP A 174 -15.80 -7.55 2.42
CA ASP A 174 -15.68 -8.98 2.73
C ASP A 174 -14.46 -9.30 3.60
N GLY A 175 -13.91 -8.29 4.28
CA GLY A 175 -12.65 -8.39 5.01
C GLY A 175 -11.39 -8.39 4.10
N ARG A 176 -11.48 -8.06 2.81
CA ARG A 176 -10.35 -8.01 1.88
C ARG A 176 -9.34 -6.95 2.28
N MET A 177 -9.75 -5.80 2.81
CA MET A 177 -8.89 -4.79 3.42
C MET A 177 -8.13 -5.38 4.60
N LYS A 178 -8.82 -6.13 5.48
CA LYS A 178 -8.16 -6.83 6.60
C LYS A 178 -7.14 -7.84 6.08
N ILE A 179 -7.48 -8.60 5.04
CA ILE A 179 -6.56 -9.55 4.39
C ILE A 179 -5.37 -8.82 3.77
N ALA A 180 -5.59 -7.71 3.05
CA ALA A 180 -4.54 -6.92 2.42
C ALA A 180 -3.59 -6.32 3.46
N LEU A 181 -4.12 -5.74 4.53
CA LEU A 181 -3.34 -5.23 5.66
C LEU A 181 -2.55 -6.34 6.36
N ARG A 182 -3.14 -7.52 6.52
CA ARG A 182 -2.46 -8.68 7.11
C ARG A 182 -1.31 -9.17 6.24
N ILE A 183 -1.53 -9.30 4.93
CA ILE A 183 -0.49 -9.66 3.96
C ILE A 183 0.62 -8.61 3.97
N ALA A 184 0.27 -7.32 4.00
CA ALA A 184 1.23 -6.23 4.11
C ALA A 184 2.08 -6.32 5.37
N ALA A 185 1.46 -6.55 6.52
CA ALA A 185 2.14 -6.70 7.80
C ALA A 185 3.07 -7.92 7.82
N VAL A 186 2.64 -9.07 7.30
CA VAL A 186 3.50 -10.26 7.17
C VAL A 186 4.69 -9.98 6.25
N GLN A 187 4.46 -9.33 5.10
CA GLN A 187 5.54 -9.00 4.15
C GLN A 187 6.51 -7.94 4.70
N ALA A 188 6.06 -7.12 5.64
CA ALA A 188 6.86 -6.12 6.34
C ALA A 188 7.56 -6.67 7.61
N ASP A 189 7.51 -7.97 7.84
CA ASP A 189 8.11 -8.63 9.01
C ASP A 189 7.56 -8.06 10.35
N HIS A 190 6.27 -7.73 10.39
CA HIS A 190 5.63 -7.16 11.57
C HIS A 190 5.50 -8.23 12.68
N PRO A 191 5.90 -7.95 13.94
CA PRO A 191 5.90 -8.95 15.03
C PRO A 191 4.51 -9.44 15.43
N ALA A 192 3.48 -8.59 15.32
CA ALA A 192 2.08 -8.96 15.57
C ALA A 192 1.12 -8.45 14.46
N PRO A 193 1.06 -9.10 13.29
CA PRO A 193 0.29 -8.62 12.13
C PRO A 193 -1.20 -8.36 12.44
N ASP A 194 -1.82 -9.21 13.24
CA ASP A 194 -3.25 -9.10 13.55
C ASP A 194 -3.56 -7.88 14.44
N LYS A 195 -2.61 -7.45 15.28
CA LYS A 195 -2.74 -6.21 16.08
C LYS A 195 -2.72 -4.97 15.17
N LEU A 196 -1.87 -4.94 14.14
CA LEU A 196 -1.89 -3.86 13.15
C LEU A 196 -3.24 -3.81 12.43
N VAL A 197 -3.75 -4.96 11.99
CA VAL A 197 -5.05 -5.05 11.31
C VAL A 197 -6.18 -4.57 12.24
N GLN A 198 -6.14 -4.96 13.51
CA GLN A 198 -7.11 -4.52 14.50
C GLN A 198 -7.07 -3.00 14.69
N THR A 199 -5.90 -2.41 14.88
CA THR A 199 -5.73 -0.96 15.03
C THR A 199 -6.24 -0.21 13.80
N MET A 200 -5.86 -0.65 12.61
CA MET A 200 -6.20 0.03 11.35
C MET A 200 -7.67 -0.12 10.95
N THR A 201 -8.36 -1.16 11.43
CA THR A 201 -9.78 -1.41 11.09
C THR A 201 -10.73 -1.22 12.26
N ALA A 202 -10.25 -0.68 13.38
CA ALA A 202 -11.07 -0.31 14.52
C ALA A 202 -12.08 0.77 14.10
N GLN A 203 -13.34 0.57 14.49
CA GLN A 203 -14.41 1.50 14.19
C GLN A 203 -14.71 2.35 15.41
N TYR A 204 -14.66 3.67 15.23
CA TYR A 204 -15.01 4.66 16.24
C TYR A 204 -16.09 5.61 15.70
N PRO A 205 -17.00 6.12 16.54
CA PRO A 205 -17.92 7.17 16.14
C PRO A 205 -17.16 8.36 15.52
N SER A 206 -17.62 8.84 14.37
CA SER A 206 -16.91 9.87 13.60
C SER A 206 -16.61 11.14 14.41
N HIS A 207 -17.56 11.58 15.24
CA HIS A 207 -17.41 12.78 16.08
C HIS A 207 -16.30 12.64 17.14
N LEU A 208 -15.92 11.42 17.53
CA LEU A 208 -14.79 11.17 18.43
C LEU A 208 -13.48 11.03 17.66
N LEU A 209 -13.53 10.40 16.48
CA LEU A 209 -12.35 10.12 15.68
C LEU A 209 -11.83 11.34 14.92
N SER A 210 -12.72 12.16 14.35
CA SER A 210 -12.33 13.30 13.51
C SER A 210 -11.37 14.28 14.20
N PRO A 211 -11.65 14.75 15.45
CA PRO A 211 -10.72 15.67 16.13
C PRO A 211 -9.33 15.05 16.36
N ILE A 212 -9.29 13.75 16.67
CA ILE A 212 -8.02 13.02 16.86
C ILE A 212 -7.27 12.92 15.54
N MET A 213 -7.95 12.56 14.45
CA MET A 213 -7.33 12.47 13.12
C MET A 213 -6.84 13.82 12.61
N ASP A 214 -7.58 14.90 12.88
CA ASP A 214 -7.16 16.27 12.54
C ASP A 214 -5.90 16.66 13.31
N LYS A 215 -5.84 16.32 14.61
CA LYS A 215 -4.67 16.54 15.46
C LYS A 215 -3.45 15.76 14.96
N LEU A 216 -3.63 14.49 14.60
CA LEU A 216 -2.55 13.62 14.10
C LEU A 216 -2.03 14.05 12.72
N ARG A 217 -2.92 14.55 11.86
CA ARG A 217 -2.56 15.06 10.53
C ARG A 217 -1.81 16.39 10.61
N GLY A 218 -2.07 17.18 11.65
CA GLY A 218 -1.34 18.41 11.96
C GLY A 218 0.16 18.20 12.14
N SER A 219 0.94 19.28 12.01
CA SER A 219 2.41 19.25 12.15
C SER A 219 2.91 19.68 13.53
N GLU A 220 2.03 19.95 14.48
CA GLU A 220 2.39 20.30 15.85
C GLU A 220 2.99 19.11 16.64
N LEU A 221 3.71 19.44 17.70
CA LEU A 221 4.14 18.46 18.70
C LEU A 221 2.90 17.96 19.45
N LEU A 222 2.73 16.64 19.51
CA LEU A 222 1.75 15.97 20.35
C LEU A 222 2.25 15.97 21.79
N THR A 223 1.34 16.11 22.75
CA THR A 223 1.65 16.17 24.19
C THR A 223 1.00 15.01 24.93
N SER A 224 1.62 14.54 26.03
CA SER A 224 0.96 13.53 26.88
C SER A 224 -0.11 14.13 27.80
N HIS A 225 -0.06 15.44 28.01
CA HIS A 225 -1.01 16.18 28.82
C HIS A 225 -2.16 16.72 27.97
N HIS A 226 -3.39 16.55 28.49
CA HIS A 226 -4.57 17.20 27.96
C HIS A 226 -4.52 18.70 28.32
N PRO A 227 -4.76 19.63 27.39
CA PRO A 227 -4.93 21.04 27.73
C PRO A 227 -6.13 21.26 28.66
#